data_AF-A0A4S8ZTX1-F1
#
_entry.id   AF-A0A4S8ZTX1-F1
#
_cell.length_a   1.000
_cell.length_b   1.000
_cell.length_c   1.000
_cell.angle_alpha   90.00
_cell.angle_beta   90.00
_cell.angle_gamma   90.00
#
_symmetry.space_group_name_H-M   'P 1'
#
loop_
_entity.id
_entity.type
_entity.pdbx_description
1 polymer ?
#
loop_
_entity_poly.entity_id
_entity_poly.type
_entity_poly.pdbx_seq_one_letter_code
_entity_poly.pdbx_strand_id
1 'polypeptide(L)'
;MACTTSIPVSTGPADPGFYPPSQTALLLLDFHGMFLQHAGPSANSAVITAAKMRKWATSRGILIIHALIDTSKSPFGTCRDANRYKTIVAAMVSSGTSDEPVSLIARASADESTFVRRPGHISALKSPGLMEFLHEKGIKSLILTGLTA
;
A
#
# COMPACT_ATOMS: atom_id res chain seq x y z
N MET A 1 30.66 -3.48 26.67
CA MET A 1 29.43 -2.96 27.29
C MET A 1 28.30 -3.10 26.27
N ALA A 2 27.40 -4.06 26.47
CA ALA A 2 26.20 -4.16 25.66
C ALA A 2 25.17 -3.18 26.23
N CYS A 3 24.85 -2.11 25.48
CA CYS A 3 23.75 -1.24 25.83
C CYS A 3 22.46 -1.98 25.47
N THR A 4 21.91 -2.71 26.43
CA THR A 4 20.55 -3.26 26.34
C THR A 4 19.58 -2.10 26.51
N THR A 5 19.33 -1.35 25.44
CA THR A 5 18.14 -0.50 25.34
C THR A 5 16.93 -1.41 25.30
N SER A 6 16.32 -1.67 26.45
CA SER A 6 14.99 -2.25 26.53
C SER A 6 14.04 -1.29 25.83
N ILE A 7 13.54 -1.67 24.66
CA ILE A 7 12.43 -0.98 24.01
C ILE A 7 11.28 -1.00 25.02
N PRO A 8 10.71 0.16 25.40
CA PRO A 8 9.57 0.19 26.30
C PRO A 8 8.48 -0.73 25.74
N VAL A 9 8.05 -1.70 26.55
CA VAL A 9 6.94 -2.57 26.19
C VAL A 9 5.70 -1.70 26.16
N SER A 10 5.17 -1.56 24.95
CA SER A 10 3.91 -0.89 24.66
C SER A 10 2.79 -1.38 25.57
N THR A 11 2.02 -0.47 26.16
CA THR A 11 0.96 -0.78 27.14
C THR A 11 -0.46 -0.70 26.57
N GLY A 12 -0.65 -0.42 25.27
CA GLY A 12 -2.00 -0.33 24.72
C GLY A 12 -2.12 -0.53 23.20
N PRO A 13 -3.29 -0.95 22.68
CA PRO A 13 -3.51 -1.26 21.26
C PRO A 13 -3.27 -0.13 20.27
N ALA A 14 -3.29 1.13 20.72
CA ALA A 14 -3.05 2.30 19.87
C ALA A 14 -1.57 2.57 19.58
N ASP A 15 -0.67 1.86 20.26
CA ASP A 15 0.77 2.04 20.09
C ASP A 15 1.27 1.18 18.91
N PRO A 16 2.10 1.78 18.02
CA PRO A 16 2.61 1.09 16.84
C PRO A 16 3.42 -0.18 17.14
N GLY A 17 3.98 -0.31 18.35
CA GLY A 17 4.74 -1.49 18.78
C GLY A 17 3.92 -2.58 19.48
N PHE A 18 2.62 -2.37 19.68
CA PHE A 18 1.79 -3.30 20.47
C PHE A 18 1.57 -4.65 19.79
N TYR A 19 1.30 -4.64 18.47
CA TYR A 19 1.03 -5.85 17.72
C TYR A 19 2.34 -6.48 17.19
N PRO A 20 2.51 -7.81 17.30
CA PRO A 20 3.68 -8.48 16.75
C PRO A 20 3.68 -8.44 15.21
N PRO A 21 4.83 -8.72 14.56
CA PRO A 21 4.94 -8.82 13.11
C PRO A 21 3.88 -9.72 12.45
N SER A 22 3.56 -10.86 13.08
CA SER A 22 2.55 -11.81 12.58
C SER A 22 1.10 -11.30 12.59
N GLN A 23 0.82 -10.19 13.28
CA GLN A 23 -0.49 -9.53 13.33
C GLN A 23 -0.46 -8.15 12.65
N THR A 24 0.63 -7.83 11.96
CA THR A 24 0.84 -6.54 11.31
C THR A 24 1.02 -6.73 9.82
N ALA A 25 0.43 -5.83 9.02
CA ALA A 25 0.68 -5.77 7.58
C ALA A 25 1.17 -4.39 7.16
N LEU A 26 2.06 -4.35 6.18
CA LEU A 26 2.48 -3.15 5.46
C LEU A 26 1.63 -3.01 4.19
N LEU A 27 0.90 -1.91 4.06
CA LEU A 27 0.16 -1.55 2.85
C LEU A 27 0.95 -0.52 2.05
N LEU A 28 1.25 -0.88 0.79
CA LEU A 28 1.80 0.00 -0.24
C LEU A 28 0.63 0.53 -1.08
N LEU A 29 0.23 1.77 -0.82
CA LEU A 29 -0.96 2.40 -1.38
C LEU A 29 -0.58 3.23 -2.61
N ASP A 30 -1.14 2.86 -3.75
CA ASP A 30 -1.18 3.71 -4.94
C ASP A 30 0.19 4.22 -5.41
N PHE A 31 1.22 3.39 -5.38
CA PHE A 31 2.51 3.75 -6.00
C PHE A 31 2.48 3.68 -7.53
N HIS A 32 1.34 3.95 -8.16
CA HIS A 32 1.22 4.07 -9.61
C HIS A 32 2.18 5.14 -10.14
N GLY A 33 2.83 4.85 -11.27
CA GLY A 33 3.72 5.79 -11.96
C GLY A 33 3.12 7.18 -12.15
N MET A 34 1.80 7.27 -12.36
CA MET A 34 1.14 8.55 -12.58
C MET A 34 1.18 9.45 -11.33
N PHE A 35 0.94 8.88 -10.16
CA PHE A 35 0.95 9.64 -8.91
C PHE A 35 2.37 10.06 -8.52
N LEU A 36 3.36 9.25 -8.89
CA LEU A 36 4.77 9.60 -8.75
C LEU A 36 5.15 10.78 -9.65
N GLN A 37 4.75 10.74 -10.92
CA GLN A 37 4.98 11.84 -11.85
C GLN A 37 4.28 13.12 -11.37
N HIS A 38 3.04 13.01 -10.87
CA HIS A 38 2.28 14.15 -10.38
C HIS A 38 2.89 14.77 -9.11
N ALA A 39 3.37 13.94 -8.18
CA ALA A 39 4.04 14.39 -6.96
C ALA A 39 5.43 15.02 -7.23
N GLY A 40 5.99 14.81 -8.41
CA GLY A 40 7.24 15.44 -8.84
C GLY A 40 8.49 14.86 -8.17
N PRO A 41 9.63 15.60 -8.17
CA PRO A 41 10.93 15.05 -7.74
C PRO A 41 10.98 14.52 -6.30
N SER A 42 10.13 15.02 -5.40
CA SER A 42 10.03 14.56 -4.01
C SER A 42 9.53 13.12 -3.91
N ALA A 43 8.78 12.64 -4.90
CA ALA A 43 8.22 11.30 -4.96
C ALA A 43 9.30 10.20 -4.99
N ASN A 44 10.49 10.52 -5.52
CA ASN A 44 11.63 9.60 -5.51
C ASN A 44 12.03 9.20 -4.09
N SER A 45 11.97 10.14 -3.13
CA SER A 45 12.28 9.87 -1.72
C SER A 45 11.23 8.95 -1.08
N ALA A 46 9.96 9.11 -1.48
CA ALA A 46 8.86 8.26 -1.03
C ALA A 46 9.04 6.82 -1.55
N VAL A 47 9.38 6.64 -2.83
CA VAL A 47 9.64 5.30 -3.42
C VAL A 47 10.85 4.64 -2.76
N ILE A 48 11.94 5.37 -2.55
CA ILE A 48 13.14 4.84 -1.88
C ILE A 48 12.80 4.41 -0.46
N THR A 49 12.01 5.21 0.26
CA THR A 49 11.60 4.89 1.63
C THR A 49 10.66 3.69 1.67
N ALA A 50 9.66 3.64 0.79
CA ALA A 50 8.75 2.50 0.66
C ALA A 50 9.51 1.20 0.33
N ALA A 51 10.50 1.26 -0.58
CA ALA A 51 11.35 0.11 -0.89
C ALA A 51 12.19 -0.35 0.31
N LYS A 52 12.68 0.57 1.15
CA LYS A 52 13.37 0.23 2.41
C LYS A 52 12.40 -0.38 3.42
N MET A 53 11.20 0.17 3.55
CA MET A 53 10.16 -0.34 4.45
C MET A 53 9.69 -1.73 4.04
N ARG A 54 9.51 -1.98 2.74
CA ARG A 54 9.22 -3.30 2.17
C ARG A 54 10.30 -4.30 2.58
N LYS A 55 11.58 -4.02 2.31
CA LYS A 55 12.71 -4.89 2.70
C LYS A 55 12.75 -5.15 4.22
N TRP A 56 12.51 -4.12 5.02
CA TRP A 56 12.42 -4.25 6.48
C TRP A 56 11.26 -5.15 6.89
N ALA A 57 10.06 -4.95 6.34
CA ALA A 57 8.88 -5.76 6.61
C ALA A 57 9.11 -7.24 6.26
N THR A 58 9.68 -7.51 5.08
CA THR A 58 10.07 -8.86 4.66
C THR A 58 11.02 -9.50 5.68
N SER A 59 12.06 -8.78 6.11
CA SER A 59 13.05 -9.30 7.08
C SER A 59 12.46 -9.61 8.47
N ARG A 60 11.27 -9.08 8.77
CA ARG A 60 10.55 -9.28 10.04
C ARG A 60 9.38 -10.25 9.92
N GLY A 61 9.11 -10.81 8.74
CA GLY A 61 7.93 -11.64 8.49
C GLY A 61 6.62 -10.86 8.60
N ILE A 62 6.64 -9.55 8.33
CA ILE A 62 5.44 -8.71 8.23
C ILE A 62 4.83 -8.92 6.85
N LEU A 63 3.51 -9.13 6.81
CA LEU A 63 2.75 -9.30 5.56
C LEU A 63 2.81 -8.02 4.73
N ILE A 64 3.07 -8.13 3.43
CA ILE A 64 3.13 -6.98 2.51
C ILE A 64 1.98 -7.05 1.52
N ILE A 65 1.23 -5.96 1.42
CA ILE A 65 0.07 -5.83 0.56
C ILE A 65 0.23 -4.61 -0.36
N HIS A 66 0.18 -4.87 -1.66
CA HIS A 66 0.08 -3.84 -2.69
C HIS A 66 -1.39 -3.51 -2.92
N ALA A 67 -1.76 -2.26 -2.73
CA ALA A 67 -3.14 -1.80 -2.85
C ALA A 67 -3.23 -0.75 -3.96
N LEU A 68 -3.79 -1.18 -5.10
CA LEU A 68 -3.77 -0.42 -6.35
C LEU A 68 -5.18 -0.09 -6.85
N ILE A 69 -5.26 0.75 -7.87
CA ILE A 69 -6.47 1.07 -8.61
C ILE A 69 -6.57 0.14 -9.83
N ASP A 70 -7.72 -0.49 -10.00
CA ASP A 70 -8.05 -1.30 -11.17
C ASP A 70 -8.34 -0.38 -12.38
N THR A 71 -7.32 -0.07 -13.16
CA THR A 71 -7.43 0.82 -14.33
C THR A 71 -8.22 0.19 -15.49
N SER A 72 -8.59 -1.10 -15.40
CA SER A 72 -9.45 -1.76 -16.38
C SER A 72 -10.94 -1.48 -16.14
N LYS A 73 -11.31 -0.94 -14.97
CA LYS A 73 -12.70 -0.69 -14.58
C LYS A 73 -13.08 0.78 -14.66
N SER A 74 -14.35 1.02 -14.94
CA SER A 74 -14.96 2.34 -14.77
C SER A 74 -15.31 2.59 -13.29
N PRO A 75 -15.44 3.85 -12.85
CA PRO A 75 -16.01 4.16 -11.55
C PRO A 75 -17.42 3.57 -11.37
N PHE A 76 -17.83 3.30 -10.13
CA PHE A 76 -19.19 2.82 -9.86
C PHE A 76 -20.25 3.90 -10.14
N GLY A 77 -21.49 3.49 -10.45
CA GLY A 77 -22.53 4.39 -10.98
C GLY A 77 -22.90 5.57 -10.07
N THR A 78 -22.81 5.39 -8.76
CA THR A 78 -23.08 6.43 -7.75
C THR A 78 -21.81 7.15 -7.28
N CYS A 79 -20.70 7.01 -7.99
CA CYS A 79 -19.42 7.63 -7.64
C CYS A 79 -19.51 9.15 -7.79
N ARG A 80 -19.28 9.86 -6.67
CA ARG A 80 -19.08 11.31 -6.70
C ARG A 80 -17.89 11.63 -7.61
N ASP A 81 -18.06 12.60 -8.50
CA ASP A 81 -17.04 13.06 -9.45
C ASP A 81 -16.48 11.93 -10.34
N ALA A 82 -17.34 11.03 -10.81
CA ALA A 82 -16.95 9.92 -11.68
C ALA A 82 -16.10 10.36 -12.89
N ASN A 83 -16.35 11.54 -13.45
CA ASN A 83 -15.56 12.10 -14.57
C ASN A 83 -14.10 12.35 -14.19
N ARG A 84 -13.82 12.77 -12.95
CA ARG A 84 -12.45 12.96 -12.44
C ARG A 84 -11.69 11.63 -12.49
N TYR A 85 -12.28 10.57 -11.94
CA TYR A 85 -11.64 9.25 -11.91
C TYR A 85 -11.50 8.63 -13.31
N LYS A 86 -12.49 8.81 -14.20
CA LYS A 86 -12.36 8.39 -15.61
C LYS A 86 -11.18 9.07 -16.29
N THR A 87 -11.00 10.37 -16.06
CA THR A 87 -9.89 11.15 -16.63
C THR A 87 -8.55 10.66 -16.10
N ILE A 88 -8.44 10.45 -14.78
CA ILE A 88 -7.25 9.89 -14.11
C ILE A 88 -6.91 8.51 -14.68
N VAL A 89 -7.88 7.59 -14.77
CA VAL A 89 -7.65 6.24 -15.32
C VAL A 89 -7.24 6.29 -16.79
N ALA A 90 -7.90 7.11 -17.60
CA ALA A 90 -7.55 7.27 -19.01
C ALA A 90 -6.11 7.80 -19.17
N ALA A 91 -5.69 8.74 -18.31
CA ALA A 91 -4.33 9.27 -18.31
C ALA A 91 -3.30 8.22 -17.88
N MET A 92 -3.58 7.39 -16.86
CA MET A 92 -2.70 6.29 -16.45
C MET A 92 -2.45 5.33 -17.61
N VAL A 93 -3.54 4.91 -18.27
CA VAL A 93 -3.50 3.94 -19.37
C VAL A 93 -2.76 4.52 -20.57
N SER A 94 -3.07 5.75 -20.99
CA SER A 94 -2.47 6.35 -22.17
C SER A 94 -0.99 6.69 -22.02
N SER A 95 -0.55 6.99 -20.79
CA SER A 95 0.87 7.29 -20.49
C SER A 95 1.69 6.06 -20.08
N GLY A 96 1.05 4.88 -19.95
CA GLY A 96 1.73 3.66 -19.49
C GLY A 96 2.21 3.76 -18.04
N THR A 97 1.46 4.46 -17.18
CA THR A 97 1.83 4.75 -15.79
C THR A 97 0.91 4.09 -14.77
N SER A 98 0.17 3.07 -15.20
CA SER A 98 -0.67 2.22 -14.36
C SER A 98 0.13 1.27 -13.47
N ASP A 99 1.41 1.02 -13.73
CA ASP A 99 2.20 0.08 -12.94
C ASP A 99 2.96 0.75 -11.80
N GLU A 100 3.35 -0.05 -10.81
CA GLU A 100 4.26 0.36 -9.74
C GLU A 100 5.72 0.39 -10.21
N PRO A 101 6.59 1.22 -9.59
CA PRO A 101 8.02 1.17 -9.81
C PRO A 101 8.60 -0.22 -9.60
N VAL A 102 9.53 -0.60 -10.48
CA VAL A 102 10.27 -1.86 -10.38
C VAL A 102 10.90 -2.06 -9.00
N SER A 103 11.36 -0.99 -8.33
CA SER A 103 11.94 -1.10 -6.97
C SER A 103 10.97 -1.60 -5.89
N LEU A 104 9.65 -1.47 -6.10
CA LEU A 104 8.62 -1.92 -5.17
C LEU A 104 8.12 -3.33 -5.49
N ILE A 105 8.28 -3.81 -6.73
CA ILE A 105 7.83 -5.14 -7.16
C ILE A 105 8.98 -6.12 -7.42
N ALA A 106 10.21 -5.63 -7.54
CA ALA A 106 11.38 -6.47 -7.83
C ALA A 106 11.61 -7.46 -6.69
N ARG A 107 11.76 -8.74 -7.06
CA ARG A 107 11.94 -9.86 -6.14
C ARG A 107 10.82 -9.94 -5.10
N ALA A 108 9.56 -9.68 -5.49
CA ALA A 108 8.41 -10.07 -4.69
C ALA A 108 8.59 -11.51 -4.24
N SER A 109 8.75 -11.69 -2.92
CA SER A 109 8.65 -13.01 -2.31
C SER A 109 7.26 -13.56 -2.61
N ALA A 110 7.11 -14.89 -2.63
CA ALA A 110 5.82 -15.54 -2.81
C ALA A 110 4.74 -15.08 -1.80
N ASP A 111 5.15 -14.37 -0.74
CA ASP A 111 4.32 -13.93 0.38
C ASP A 111 3.73 -12.51 0.23
N GLU A 112 4.02 -11.78 -0.86
CA GLU A 112 3.42 -10.47 -1.12
C GLU A 112 2.11 -10.62 -1.92
N SER A 113 1.09 -9.82 -1.60
CA SER A 113 -0.23 -9.91 -2.24
C SER A 113 -0.68 -8.58 -2.84
N THR A 114 -1.29 -8.61 -4.02
CA THR A 114 -1.83 -7.42 -4.68
C THR A 114 -3.34 -7.45 -4.67
N PHE A 115 -3.94 -6.36 -4.22
CA PHE A 115 -5.37 -6.12 -4.25
C PHE A 115 -5.65 -4.85 -5.04
N VAL A 116 -6.62 -4.95 -5.95
CA VAL A 116 -7.04 -3.81 -6.78
C VAL A 116 -8.44 -3.37 -6.39
N ARG A 117 -8.62 -2.06 -6.21
CA ARG A 117 -9.94 -1.48 -5.99
C ARG A 117 -10.47 -0.83 -7.26
N ARG A 118 -11.79 -0.87 -7.40
CA ARG A 118 -12.48 -0.13 -8.46
C ARG A 118 -12.23 1.38 -8.29
N PRO A 119 -11.97 2.12 -9.38
CA PRO A 119 -11.90 3.58 -9.33
C PRO A 119 -13.13 4.20 -8.66
N GLY A 120 -12.93 5.31 -7.95
CA GLY A 120 -13.98 5.96 -7.17
C GLY A 120 -14.07 5.48 -5.71
N HIS A 121 -13.51 4.32 -5.37
CA HIS A 121 -13.25 3.99 -3.96
C HIS A 121 -11.93 4.63 -3.52
N ILE A 122 -12.01 5.49 -2.51
CA ILE A 122 -10.81 6.09 -1.90
C ILE A 122 -10.06 5.05 -1.07
N SER A 123 -10.77 4.38 -0.16
CA SER A 123 -10.14 3.43 0.76
C SER A 123 -9.71 2.14 0.04
N ALA A 124 -8.45 1.76 0.22
CA ALA A 124 -7.90 0.48 -0.21
C ALA A 124 -8.66 -0.72 0.38
N LEU A 125 -9.23 -0.58 1.59
CA LEU A 125 -10.02 -1.63 2.25
C LEU A 125 -11.35 -1.95 1.54
N LYS A 126 -11.69 -1.19 0.49
CA LYS A 126 -12.80 -1.52 -0.43
C LYS A 126 -12.36 -2.40 -1.61
N SER A 127 -11.09 -2.80 -1.67
CA SER A 127 -10.63 -3.81 -2.62
C SER A 127 -11.32 -5.15 -2.33
N PRO A 128 -11.92 -5.81 -3.33
CA PRO A 128 -12.55 -7.11 -3.11
C PRO A 128 -11.59 -8.12 -2.47
N GLY A 129 -12.03 -8.77 -1.38
CA GLY A 129 -11.27 -9.82 -0.70
C GLY A 129 -10.19 -9.33 0.28
N LEU A 130 -9.86 -8.03 0.33
CA LEU A 130 -8.78 -7.54 1.18
C LEU A 130 -9.12 -7.65 2.67
N MET A 131 -10.35 -7.30 3.06
CA MET A 131 -10.76 -7.38 4.47
C MET A 131 -10.84 -8.82 4.97
N GLU A 132 -11.37 -9.71 4.13
CA GLU A 132 -11.45 -11.14 4.39
C GLU A 132 -10.05 -11.73 4.55
N PHE A 133 -9.13 -11.39 3.62
CA PHE A 133 -7.74 -11.81 3.69
C PHE A 133 -7.03 -11.32 4.96
N LEU A 134 -7.20 -10.05 5.34
CA LEU A 134 -6.64 -9.51 6.58
C LEU A 134 -7.16 -10.26 7.81
N HIS A 135 -8.47 -10.56 7.83
CA HIS A 135 -9.10 -11.32 8.91
C HIS A 135 -8.58 -12.76 8.98
N GLU A 136 -8.51 -13.47 7.84
CA GLU A 136 -7.99 -14.84 7.74
C GLU A 136 -6.53 -14.94 8.17
N LYS A 137 -5.72 -13.92 7.85
CA LYS A 137 -4.31 -13.83 8.28
C LYS A 137 -4.15 -13.35 9.73
N GLY A 138 -5.25 -13.03 10.43
CA GLY A 138 -5.22 -12.57 11.82
C GLY A 138 -4.57 -11.19 12.00
N ILE A 139 -4.59 -10.35 10.96
CA ILE A 139 -4.00 -9.00 10.98
C ILE A 139 -4.88 -8.08 11.81
N LYS A 140 -4.23 -7.33 12.71
CA LYS A 140 -4.87 -6.38 13.64
C LYS A 140 -4.28 -4.97 13.54
N SER A 141 -3.11 -4.84 12.91
CA SER A 141 -2.40 -3.58 12.73
C SER A 141 -2.00 -3.38 11.26
N LEU A 142 -2.16 -2.16 10.76
CA LEU A 142 -1.75 -1.77 9.41
C LEU A 142 -0.75 -0.63 9.49
N ILE A 143 0.39 -0.80 8.82
CA ILE A 143 1.34 0.26 8.52
C ILE A 143 1.02 0.76 7.11
N LEU A 144 0.74 2.05 6.96
CA LEU A 144 0.34 2.63 5.68
C LEU A 144 1.49 3.45 5.08
N THR A 145 1.79 3.20 3.82
CA THR A 145 2.69 4.05 3.02
C THR A 145 2.08 4.23 1.64
N GLY A 146 2.24 5.40 1.04
CA GLY A 146 1.66 5.62 -0.28
C GLY A 146 1.66 7.06 -0.70
N LEU A 147 0.95 7.31 -1.79
CA LEU A 147 0.76 8.62 -2.37
C LEU A 147 -0.72 8.92 -2.44
N THR A 148 -1.06 10.19 -2.23
CA THR A 148 -2.42 10.67 -2.43
C THR A 148 -2.61 11.08 -3.88
N ALA A 149 -3.73 10.65 -4.45
CA ALA A 149 -4.25 11.08 -5.74
C ALA A 149 -5.05 12.39 -5.65
#